data_AF-A0A0F9J496-F1
#
_entry.id   AF-A0A0F9J496-F1
#
_cell.length_a   1.000
_cell.length_b   1.000
_cell.length_c   1.000
_cell.angle_alpha   90.00
_cell.angle_beta   90.00
_cell.angle_gamma   90.00
#
_symmetry.space_group_name_H-M   'P 1'
#
loop_
_entity.id
_entity.type
_entity.pdbx_description
1 polymer ?
#
loop_
_entity_poly.entity_id
_entity_poly.type
_entity_poly.pdbx_seq_one_letter_code
_entity_poly.pdbx_strand_id
1 'polypeptide(L)'
;EIHGVTRQDNISHMGSTCIRDYIFPGINVDILSTRSEIAFRTIVINGYDGSSSFKFYHGAIDFFCTNGMVSGVYDMTVRRHTKGLTIPSLTDKLRKSIDIFYKQADQWKHWVGKVICDEDAEECFKAMPNVSKLRVAQLMHQFKIECDSHGRTVWALYSAATLYASRDDGTFSIRETGSDHKAITLMNREQQVRSWLNTEEFEKIAA
;
A
#
# COMPACT_ATOMS: atom_id res chain seq x y z
N GLU A 1 -16.93 -21.23 -4.38
CA GLU A 1 -15.71 -20.65 -3.75
C GLU A 1 -14.59 -20.66 -4.77
N ILE A 2 -13.69 -19.68 -4.72
CA ILE A 2 -12.47 -19.71 -5.55
C ILE A 2 -11.44 -20.50 -4.75
N HIS A 3 -11.06 -21.69 -5.22
CA HIS A 3 -10.07 -22.53 -4.55
C HIS A 3 -8.69 -21.88 -4.58
N GLY A 4 -7.94 -21.96 -3.47
CA GLY A 4 -6.58 -21.42 -3.38
C GLY A 4 -6.49 -19.90 -3.21
N VAL A 5 -7.60 -19.24 -2.83
CA VAL A 5 -7.66 -17.80 -2.57
C VAL A 5 -8.15 -17.56 -1.14
N THR A 6 -7.43 -16.75 -0.38
CA THR A 6 -7.85 -16.35 0.97
C THR A 6 -8.76 -15.13 0.86
N ARG A 7 -9.91 -15.17 1.54
CA ARG A 7 -10.86 -14.05 1.61
C ARG A 7 -10.88 -13.43 3.00
N GLN A 8 -10.76 -12.12 3.09
CA GLN A 8 -10.99 -11.37 4.33
C GLN A 8 -12.06 -10.29 4.10
N ASP A 9 -13.01 -10.17 5.03
CA ASP A 9 -14.11 -9.23 4.94
C ASP A 9 -14.03 -8.25 6.12
N ASN A 10 -13.97 -6.95 5.82
CA ASN A 10 -14.02 -5.86 6.79
C ASN A 10 -15.29 -5.04 6.57
N ILE A 11 -16.04 -4.78 7.64
CA ILE A 11 -17.31 -4.06 7.59
C ILE A 11 -17.16 -2.73 8.30
N SER A 12 -17.55 -1.64 7.63
CA SER A 12 -17.54 -0.28 8.19
C SER A 12 -18.94 0.33 8.17
N HIS A 13 -19.12 1.46 8.86
CA HIS A 13 -20.36 2.24 8.88
C HIS A 13 -21.61 1.41 9.21
N MET A 14 -21.57 0.61 10.28
CA MET A 14 -22.71 -0.21 10.71
C MET A 14 -23.27 -1.15 9.63
N GLY A 15 -22.42 -1.65 8.72
CA GLY A 15 -22.84 -2.54 7.63
C GLY A 15 -23.08 -1.85 6.30
N SER A 16 -22.95 -0.53 6.24
CA SER A 16 -23.22 0.22 5.00
C SER A 16 -22.12 0.08 3.96
N THR A 17 -20.88 -0.18 4.38
CA THR A 17 -19.73 -0.43 3.50
C THR A 17 -19.05 -1.74 3.84
N CYS A 18 -18.83 -2.57 2.83
CA CYS A 18 -18.05 -3.81 2.92
C CYS A 18 -16.78 -3.68 2.09
N ILE A 19 -15.65 -4.00 2.71
CA ILE A 19 -14.33 -4.11 2.07
C ILE A 19 -13.99 -5.59 2.06
N ARG A 20 -13.84 -6.16 0.88
CA ARG A 20 -13.49 -7.56 0.67
C ARG A 20 -12.12 -7.68 0.03
N ASP A 21 -11.25 -8.40 0.70
CA ASP A 21 -9.90 -8.72 0.25
C ASP A 21 -9.82 -10.13 -0.31
N TYR A 22 -9.30 -10.26 -1.53
CA TYR A 22 -8.93 -11.53 -2.14
C TYR A 22 -7.41 -11.60 -2.26
N ILE A 23 -6.80 -12.59 -1.62
CA ILE A 23 -5.35 -12.81 -1.63
C ILE A 23 -5.09 -14.10 -2.40
N PHE A 24 -4.11 -14.06 -3.30
CA PHE A 24 -3.76 -15.17 -4.19
C PHE A 24 -2.37 -15.71 -3.82
N PRO A 25 -2.24 -16.59 -2.81
CA PRO A 25 -0.95 -17.15 -2.38
C PRO A 25 -0.15 -17.82 -3.49
N GLY A 26 -0.81 -18.39 -4.49
CA GLY A 26 -0.16 -19.02 -5.65
C GLY A 26 0.44 -18.04 -6.67
N ILE A 27 0.22 -16.73 -6.50
CA ILE A 27 0.83 -15.66 -7.28
C ILE A 27 1.66 -14.83 -6.30
N ASN A 28 2.89 -15.25 -6.06
CA ASN A 28 3.78 -14.59 -5.12
C ASN A 28 5.18 -14.37 -5.72
N VAL A 29 5.95 -13.49 -5.08
CA VAL A 29 7.34 -13.24 -5.41
C VAL A 29 8.15 -13.14 -4.12
N ASP A 30 9.28 -13.82 -4.09
CA ASP A 30 10.32 -13.62 -3.08
C ASP A 30 11.27 -12.50 -3.53
N ILE A 31 11.37 -11.44 -2.72
CA ILE A 31 12.28 -10.32 -2.93
C ILE A 31 13.65 -10.48 -2.23
N LEU A 32 13.96 -11.67 -1.69
CA LEU A 32 15.26 -12.04 -1.12
C LEU A 32 15.74 -11.20 0.08
N SER A 33 14.81 -10.60 0.81
CA SER A 33 15.03 -9.94 2.10
C SER A 33 14.63 -10.83 3.29
N THR A 34 14.81 -10.40 4.54
CA THR A 34 14.16 -11.07 5.69
C THR A 34 12.69 -10.64 5.75
N ARG A 35 11.74 -11.56 5.49
CA ARG A 35 10.27 -11.38 5.36
C ARG A 35 9.79 -10.94 3.96
N SER A 36 10.04 -11.78 2.95
CA SER A 36 10.08 -11.35 1.54
C SER A 36 9.07 -11.96 0.60
N GLU A 37 8.19 -12.80 1.09
CA GLU A 37 7.16 -13.39 0.24
C GLU A 37 5.99 -12.41 0.12
N ILE A 38 5.89 -11.77 -1.04
CA ILE A 38 4.82 -10.84 -1.36
C ILE A 38 3.83 -11.55 -2.28
N ALA A 39 2.54 -11.57 -1.94
CA ALA A 39 1.48 -12.21 -2.72
C ALA A 39 0.57 -11.18 -3.40
N PHE A 40 0.04 -11.52 -4.57
CA PHE A 40 -0.93 -10.70 -5.29
C PHE A 40 -2.26 -10.61 -4.53
N ARG A 41 -2.82 -9.41 -4.43
CA ARG A 41 -4.11 -9.13 -3.77
C ARG A 41 -5.01 -8.26 -4.63
N THR A 42 -6.31 -8.39 -4.42
CA THR A 42 -7.34 -7.53 -5.01
C THR A 42 -8.33 -7.12 -3.92
N ILE A 43 -8.67 -5.82 -3.84
CA ILE A 43 -9.60 -5.27 -2.85
C ILE A 43 -10.86 -4.80 -3.55
N VAL A 44 -12.01 -5.19 -3.01
CA VAL A 44 -13.33 -4.79 -3.48
C VAL A 44 -14.03 -4.03 -2.38
N ILE A 45 -14.29 -2.74 -2.61
CA ILE A 45 -15.09 -1.92 -1.69
C ILE A 45 -16.48 -1.74 -2.30
N ASN A 46 -17.50 -2.05 -1.50
CA ASN A 46 -18.89 -2.00 -1.91
C ASN A 46 -19.74 -1.27 -0.87
N GLY A 47 -20.49 -0.25 -1.31
CA GLY A 47 -21.49 0.45 -0.52
C GLY A 47 -22.89 -0.08 -0.78
N TYR A 48 -23.61 -0.46 0.26
CA TYR A 48 -24.96 -1.01 0.17
C TYR A 48 -26.07 0.00 0.47
N ASP A 49 -25.73 1.14 1.07
CA ASP A 49 -26.64 2.23 1.42
C ASP A 49 -26.76 3.31 0.32
N GLY A 50 -26.09 3.12 -0.81
CA GLY A 50 -26.03 4.10 -1.90
C GLY A 50 -25.12 5.31 -1.61
N SER A 51 -24.45 5.35 -0.45
CA SER A 51 -23.53 6.43 -0.06
C SER A 51 -22.15 6.31 -0.72
N SER A 52 -21.73 5.10 -1.09
CA SER A 52 -20.46 4.84 -1.78
C SER A 52 -20.64 4.02 -3.07
N SER A 53 -19.78 4.32 -4.04
CA SER A 53 -19.71 3.60 -5.32
C SER A 53 -18.93 2.30 -5.18
N PHE A 54 -19.19 1.32 -6.05
CA PHE A 54 -18.34 0.13 -6.19
C PHE A 54 -16.93 0.57 -6.59
N LYS A 55 -15.94 0.23 -5.77
CA LYS A 55 -14.52 0.44 -6.06
C LYS A 55 -13.83 -0.90 -6.12
N PHE A 56 -13.17 -1.16 -7.25
CA PHE A 56 -12.35 -2.33 -7.44
C PHE A 56 -10.89 -1.87 -7.56
N TYR A 57 -10.10 -2.21 -6.55
CA TYR A 57 -8.67 -1.97 -6.51
C TYR A 57 -7.97 -3.25 -6.94
N HIS A 58 -7.19 -3.14 -8.00
CA HIS A 58 -6.42 -4.25 -8.56
C HIS A 58 -5.04 -3.76 -8.98
N GLY A 59 -3.99 -4.51 -8.62
CA GLY A 59 -2.60 -4.14 -8.90
C GLY A 59 -1.64 -4.84 -7.95
N ALA A 60 -0.43 -4.28 -7.81
CA ALA A 60 0.53 -4.68 -6.78
C ALA A 60 0.05 -4.19 -5.40
N ILE A 61 -1.10 -4.70 -4.97
CA ILE A 61 -1.67 -4.40 -3.67
C ILE A 61 -0.98 -5.37 -2.72
N ASP A 62 -0.13 -4.82 -1.88
CA ASP A 62 0.74 -5.60 -1.04
C ASP A 62 -0.05 -6.23 0.13
N PHE A 63 0.41 -7.43 0.50
CA PHE A 63 -0.13 -8.27 1.54
C PHE A 63 0.75 -8.10 2.78
N PHE A 64 0.38 -7.16 3.66
CA PHE A 64 0.67 -7.24 5.09
C PHE A 64 2.07 -7.74 5.50
N CYS A 65 3.13 -6.94 5.31
CA CYS A 65 4.41 -7.19 5.97
C CYS A 65 4.41 -6.65 7.42
N THR A 66 3.49 -7.03 8.32
CA THR A 66 3.34 -6.39 9.67
C THR A 66 3.03 -4.88 9.67
N ASN A 67 3.18 -4.23 8.52
CA ASN A 67 3.23 -2.79 8.31
C ASN A 67 2.23 -2.34 7.23
N GLY A 68 1.35 -3.24 6.80
CA GLY A 68 0.14 -2.92 6.04
C GLY A 68 0.32 -2.19 4.71
N MET A 69 1.46 -2.30 4.03
CA MET A 69 1.74 -1.56 2.79
C MET A 69 0.55 -1.59 1.81
N VAL A 70 -0.01 -0.42 1.50
CA VAL A 70 -0.97 -0.20 0.39
C VAL A 70 -0.40 0.89 -0.52
N SER A 71 0.87 0.80 -0.91
CA SER A 71 1.44 1.75 -1.89
C SER A 71 1.84 1.04 -3.16
N GLY A 72 0.84 0.48 -3.85
CA GLY A 72 1.02 -0.09 -5.17
C GLY A 72 0.55 0.85 -6.27
N VAL A 73 1.08 0.66 -7.48
CA VAL A 73 0.37 1.06 -8.70
C VAL A 73 -0.87 0.17 -8.80
N TYR A 74 -1.99 0.66 -8.28
CA TYR A 74 -3.30 0.06 -8.49
C TYR A 74 -4.10 0.88 -9.50
N ASP A 75 -4.80 0.18 -10.37
CA ASP A 75 -5.85 0.78 -11.19
C ASP A 75 -7.14 0.73 -10.35
N MET A 76 -7.81 1.88 -10.24
CA MET A 76 -9.00 2.06 -9.44
C MET A 76 -10.19 2.14 -10.37
N THR A 77 -10.95 1.04 -10.47
CA THR A 77 -12.21 1.07 -11.20
C THR A 77 -13.32 1.54 -10.26
N VAL A 78 -13.68 2.81 -10.34
CA VAL A 78 -14.86 3.38 -9.66
C VAL A 78 -16.06 3.31 -10.60
N ARG A 79 -17.12 2.59 -10.23
CA ARG A 79 -18.38 2.58 -11.00
C ARG A 79 -19.59 2.65 -10.07
N ARG A 80 -20.65 3.36 -10.49
CA ARG A 80 -21.97 3.26 -9.85
C ARG A 80 -22.53 1.85 -10.08
N HIS A 81 -23.41 1.38 -9.20
CA HIS A 81 -24.13 0.09 -9.29
C HIS A 81 -25.09 -0.03 -10.49
N THR A 82 -24.84 0.70 -11.58
CA THR A 82 -25.72 0.79 -12.74
C THR A 82 -24.99 0.33 -14.00
N LYS A 83 -25.71 -0.51 -14.76
CA LYS A 83 -25.40 -1.17 -16.05
C LYS A 83 -24.02 -0.85 -16.65
N GLY A 84 -23.14 -1.87 -16.71
CA GLY A 84 -21.87 -1.81 -17.44
C GLY A 84 -20.74 -2.63 -16.82
N LEU A 85 -20.89 -3.14 -15.59
CA LEU A 85 -19.94 -4.07 -14.97
C LEU A 85 -20.11 -5.46 -15.61
N THR A 86 -19.43 -5.70 -16.74
CA THR A 86 -19.40 -7.02 -17.37
C THR A 86 -18.20 -7.80 -16.84
N ILE A 87 -18.42 -9.05 -16.45
CA ILE A 87 -17.38 -9.96 -15.94
C ILE A 87 -16.15 -10.04 -16.87
N PRO A 88 -16.28 -10.09 -18.21
CA PRO A 88 -15.13 -10.11 -19.12
C PRO A 88 -14.18 -8.90 -18.94
N SER A 89 -14.74 -7.69 -18.76
CA SER A 89 -13.93 -6.48 -18.56
C SER A 89 -13.16 -6.48 -17.24
N LEU A 90 -13.63 -7.22 -16.24
CA LEU A 90 -12.97 -7.39 -14.95
C LEU A 90 -11.81 -8.39 -15.05
N THR A 91 -12.01 -9.48 -15.79
CA THR A 91 -10.98 -10.50 -16.03
C THR A 91 -9.77 -9.93 -16.77
N ASP A 92 -9.99 -9.11 -17.80
CA ASP A 92 -8.89 -8.48 -18.54
C ASP A 92 -8.10 -7.48 -17.69
N LYS A 93 -8.79 -6.77 -16.78
CA LYS A 93 -8.16 -5.87 -15.80
C LYS A 93 -7.34 -6.64 -14.77
N LEU A 94 -7.86 -7.77 -14.28
CA LEU A 94 -7.14 -8.65 -13.37
C LEU A 94 -5.86 -9.20 -14.01
N ARG A 95 -5.92 -9.67 -15.26
CA ARG A 95 -4.73 -10.14 -16.00
C ARG A 95 -3.66 -9.06 -16.10
N LYS A 96 -4.03 -7.84 -16.53
CA LYS A 96 -3.11 -6.71 -16.59
C LYS A 96 -2.51 -6.37 -15.21
N SER A 97 -3.26 -6.58 -14.14
CA SER A 97 -2.79 -6.30 -12.78
C SER A 97 -1.75 -7.29 -12.30
N ILE A 98 -1.85 -8.54 -12.73
CA ILE A 98 -0.84 -9.57 -12.48
C ILE A 98 0.46 -9.18 -13.20
N ASP A 99 0.38 -8.72 -14.45
CA ASP A 99 1.57 -8.23 -15.18
C ASP A 99 2.21 -7.01 -14.49
N ILE A 100 1.39 -6.08 -13.99
CA ILE A 100 1.87 -4.91 -13.21
C ILE A 100 2.52 -5.37 -11.91
N PHE A 101 1.93 -6.37 -11.22
CA PHE A 101 2.49 -6.93 -10.00
C PHE A 101 3.89 -7.49 -10.19
N TYR A 102 4.12 -8.30 -11.23
CA TYR A 102 5.46 -8.82 -11.48
C TYR A 102 6.47 -7.72 -11.83
N LYS A 103 6.07 -6.71 -12.63
CA LYS A 103 6.93 -5.55 -12.90
C LYS A 103 7.29 -4.76 -11.63
N GLN A 104 6.33 -4.59 -10.74
CA GLN A 104 6.56 -3.93 -9.45
C GLN A 104 7.49 -4.78 -8.56
N ALA A 105 7.33 -6.10 -8.58
CA ALA A 105 8.19 -7.00 -7.82
C ALA A 105 9.65 -6.95 -8.30
N ASP A 106 9.90 -6.75 -9.59
CA ASP A 106 11.25 -6.54 -10.11
C ASP A 106 11.85 -5.22 -9.59
N GLN A 107 11.05 -4.16 -9.47
CA GLN A 107 11.49 -2.90 -8.83
C GLN A 107 11.82 -3.10 -7.34
N TRP A 108 10.97 -3.83 -6.61
CA TRP A 108 11.23 -4.13 -5.20
C TRP A 108 12.52 -4.91 -5.00
N LYS A 109 12.77 -5.93 -5.83
CA LYS A 109 14.04 -6.67 -5.84
C LYS A 109 15.23 -5.74 -6.08
N HIS A 110 15.10 -4.78 -6.99
CA HIS A 110 16.14 -3.78 -7.22
C HIS A 110 16.39 -2.92 -5.98
N TRP A 111 15.34 -2.49 -5.29
CA TRP A 111 15.43 -1.68 -4.08
C TRP A 111 16.05 -2.39 -2.87
N VAL A 112 15.84 -3.71 -2.75
CA VAL A 112 16.45 -4.51 -1.67
C VAL A 112 17.98 -4.51 -1.77
N GLY A 113 18.55 -4.44 -2.97
CA GLY A 113 20.00 -4.40 -3.17
C GLY A 113 20.60 -2.99 -3.13
N LYS A 114 19.78 -1.94 -3.17
CA LYS A 114 20.25 -0.57 -3.36
C LYS A 114 20.47 0.13 -2.02
N VAL A 115 21.74 0.25 -1.62
CA VAL A 115 22.16 0.85 -0.34
C VAL A 115 22.10 2.39 -0.39
N ILE A 116 21.63 3.00 0.69
CA ILE A 116 21.54 4.46 0.88
C ILE A 116 22.11 4.87 2.24
N CYS A 117 22.41 6.16 2.44
CA CYS A 117 22.79 6.68 3.76
C CYS A 117 21.61 7.34 4.50
N ASP A 118 21.80 7.65 5.78
CA ASP A 118 20.77 8.25 6.63
C ASP A 118 20.40 9.66 6.13
N GLU A 119 21.37 10.41 5.59
CA GLU A 119 21.17 11.74 5.02
C GLU A 119 20.30 11.70 3.76
N ASP A 120 20.55 10.74 2.85
CA ASP A 120 19.72 10.51 1.66
C ASP A 120 18.27 10.19 2.05
N ALA A 121 18.10 9.31 3.05
CA ALA A 121 16.79 8.94 3.57
C ALA A 121 16.04 10.14 4.17
N GLU A 122 16.74 10.98 4.94
CA GLU A 122 16.15 12.16 5.57
C GLU A 122 15.75 13.21 4.52
N GLU A 123 16.59 13.46 3.52
CA GLU A 123 16.29 14.36 2.40
C GLU A 123 15.09 13.85 1.60
N CYS A 124 15.06 12.55 1.31
CA CYS A 124 13.95 11.92 0.63
C CYS A 124 12.63 12.08 1.41
N PHE A 125 12.64 11.87 2.73
CA PHE A 125 11.44 12.08 3.55
C PHE A 125 11.04 13.55 3.64
N LYS A 126 11.97 14.50 3.62
CA LYS A 126 11.64 15.95 3.59
C LYS A 126 10.92 16.36 2.31
N ALA A 127 11.17 15.65 1.19
CA ALA A 127 10.48 15.88 -0.07
C ALA A 127 9.02 15.36 -0.08
N MET A 128 8.61 14.56 0.92
CA MET A 128 7.24 14.08 1.02
C MET A 128 6.25 15.27 1.16
N PRO A 129 5.19 15.34 0.33
CA PRO A 129 4.30 16.50 0.32
C PRO A 129 3.54 16.61 1.64
N ASN A 130 3.40 17.82 2.20
CA ASN A 130 2.69 18.07 3.48
C ASN A 130 3.26 17.29 4.69
N VAL A 131 4.55 16.94 4.67
CA VAL A 131 5.22 16.29 5.79
C VAL A 131 5.71 17.34 6.80
N SER A 132 5.51 17.10 8.10
CA SER A 132 6.06 17.97 9.16
C SER A 132 7.45 17.51 9.59
N LYS A 133 8.26 18.40 10.17
CA LYS A 133 9.58 18.03 10.74
C LYS A 133 9.49 16.88 11.76
N LEU A 134 8.44 16.91 12.59
CA LEU A 134 8.17 15.83 13.54
C LEU A 134 7.87 14.51 12.82
N ARG A 135 7.09 14.56 11.72
CA ARG A 135 6.77 13.37 10.91
C ARG A 135 8.02 12.80 10.25
N VAL A 136 8.91 13.64 9.73
CA VAL A 136 10.21 13.20 9.18
C VAL A 136 11.02 12.48 10.25
N ALA A 137 11.12 13.02 11.47
CA ALA A 137 11.83 12.34 12.56
C ALA A 137 11.22 10.96 12.91
N GLN A 138 9.88 10.85 12.89
CA GLN A 138 9.18 9.58 13.10
C GLN A 138 9.46 8.58 11.97
N LEU A 139 9.44 9.03 10.71
CA LEU A 139 9.78 8.22 9.54
C LEU A 139 11.23 7.75 9.57
N MET A 140 12.18 8.62 9.96
CA MET A 140 13.59 8.27 10.14
C MET A 140 13.80 7.26 11.27
N HIS A 141 13.06 7.39 12.37
CA HIS A 141 13.09 6.39 13.43
C HIS A 141 12.61 5.03 12.92
N GLN A 142 11.51 5.02 12.16
CA GLN A 142 11.01 3.79 11.56
C GLN A 142 11.98 3.21 10.53
N PHE A 143 12.59 4.04 9.68
CA PHE A 143 13.60 3.61 8.73
C PHE A 143 14.74 2.85 9.41
N LYS A 144 15.22 3.34 10.55
CA LYS A 144 16.26 2.64 11.33
C LYS A 144 15.81 1.25 11.82
N ILE A 145 14.56 1.10 12.21
CA ILE A 145 13.98 -0.21 12.57
C ILE A 145 13.92 -1.13 11.35
N GLU A 146 13.48 -0.62 10.20
CA GLU A 146 13.44 -1.40 8.96
C GLU A 146 14.85 -1.80 8.49
N CYS A 147 15.87 -0.98 8.75
CA CYS A 147 17.26 -1.28 8.43
C CYS A 147 17.79 -2.52 9.16
N ASP A 148 17.26 -2.83 10.35
CA ASP A 148 17.69 -4.01 11.12
C ASP A 148 17.33 -5.31 10.39
N SER A 149 16.26 -5.30 9.58
CA SER A 149 15.83 -6.44 8.78
C SER A 149 16.39 -6.36 7.35
N HIS A 150 16.29 -5.20 6.73
CA HIS A 150 16.47 -5.05 5.28
C HIS A 150 17.81 -4.41 4.88
N GLY A 151 18.65 -4.05 5.86
CA GLY A 151 19.80 -3.17 5.65
C GLY A 151 19.37 -1.73 5.33
N ARG A 152 20.33 -0.82 5.26
CA ARG A 152 20.07 0.58 4.84
C ARG A 152 19.84 0.64 3.34
N THR A 153 18.64 0.30 2.91
CA THR A 153 18.30 0.14 1.49
C THR A 153 17.09 0.99 1.12
N VAL A 154 16.89 1.21 -0.18
CA VAL A 154 15.68 1.86 -0.70
C VAL A 154 14.43 1.07 -0.27
N TRP A 155 14.53 -0.26 -0.17
CA TRP A 155 13.45 -1.08 0.35
C TRP A 155 13.09 -0.77 1.81
N ALA A 156 14.08 -0.56 2.67
CA ALA A 156 13.84 -0.15 4.05
C ALA A 156 13.18 1.24 4.14
N LEU A 157 13.60 2.17 3.27
CA LEU A 157 13.00 3.51 3.16
C LEU A 157 11.52 3.44 2.76
N TYR A 158 11.24 2.68 1.70
CA TYR A 158 9.90 2.42 1.22
C TYR A 158 9.03 1.72 2.28
N SER A 159 9.57 0.73 2.99
CA SER A 159 8.89 -0.01 4.06
C SER A 159 8.50 0.90 5.23
N ALA A 160 9.34 1.87 5.58
CA ALA A 160 9.04 2.83 6.64
C ALA A 160 7.91 3.80 6.25
N ALA A 161 7.92 4.32 5.01
CA ALA A 161 6.88 5.21 4.51
C ALA A 161 5.52 4.51 4.39
N THR A 162 5.53 3.28 3.86
CA THR A 162 4.32 2.47 3.73
C THR A 162 3.77 2.06 5.09
N LEU A 163 4.63 1.83 6.09
CA LEU A 163 4.19 1.59 7.46
C LEU A 163 3.38 2.77 8.01
N TYR A 164 3.89 3.99 7.81
CA TYR A 164 3.20 5.21 8.21
C TYR A 164 1.79 5.32 7.61
N ALA A 165 1.61 4.93 6.34
CA ALA A 165 0.32 4.96 5.67
C ALA A 165 -0.71 3.96 6.23
N SER A 166 -0.24 2.93 6.93
CA SER A 166 -1.03 1.72 7.10
C SER A 166 -1.35 1.38 8.54
N ARG A 167 -0.62 1.96 9.50
CA ARG A 167 -0.85 1.75 10.93
C ARG A 167 -1.34 3.00 11.64
N ASP A 168 -2.20 2.77 12.62
CA ASP A 168 -2.76 3.76 13.53
C ASP A 168 -2.33 3.54 14.99
N ASP A 169 -1.28 2.75 15.22
CA ASP A 169 -0.69 2.45 16.53
C ASP A 169 0.75 2.99 16.66
N GLY A 170 1.29 2.90 17.89
CA GLY A 170 2.68 3.28 18.20
C GLY A 170 3.06 4.69 17.73
N THR A 171 4.19 4.77 17.02
CA THR A 171 4.78 6.01 16.49
C THR A 171 3.85 6.77 15.53
N PHE A 172 2.92 6.08 14.87
CA PHE A 172 2.01 6.65 13.88
C PHE A 172 0.56 6.74 14.35
N SER A 173 0.34 6.70 15.67
CA SER A 173 -0.98 6.76 16.28
C SER A 173 -1.85 7.92 15.77
N ILE A 174 -3.14 7.64 15.59
CA ILE A 174 -4.15 8.63 15.20
C ILE A 174 -4.88 9.07 16.46
N ARG A 175 -4.94 10.39 16.71
CA ARG A 175 -5.62 10.94 17.88
C ARG A 175 -7.12 10.67 17.78
N GLU A 176 -7.69 10.04 18.81
CA GLU A 176 -9.14 9.85 18.89
C GLU A 176 -9.83 11.17 19.27
N THR A 177 -10.78 11.62 18.45
CA THR A 177 -11.50 12.89 18.63
C THR A 177 -13.02 12.70 18.75
N GLY A 178 -13.47 11.45 18.97
CA GLY A 178 -14.89 11.10 19.06
C GLY A 178 -15.62 11.04 17.70
N SER A 179 -14.95 11.40 16.60
CA SER A 179 -15.43 11.23 15.22
C SER A 179 -14.71 10.07 14.52
N ASP A 180 -15.40 9.32 13.67
CA ASP A 180 -14.82 8.22 12.88
C ASP A 180 -14.03 8.77 11.67
N HIS A 181 -12.76 9.12 11.91
CA HIS A 181 -11.87 9.72 10.91
C HIS A 181 -10.60 8.89 10.65
N LYS A 182 -10.48 7.71 11.26
CA LYS A 182 -9.30 6.83 11.14
C LYS A 182 -9.08 6.40 9.69
N ALA A 183 -10.12 5.86 9.05
CA ALA A 183 -10.04 5.39 7.66
C ALA A 183 -9.65 6.50 6.67
N ILE A 184 -10.26 7.68 6.80
CA ILE A 184 -9.94 8.84 5.94
C ILE A 184 -8.49 9.30 6.17
N THR A 185 -8.04 9.31 7.41
CA THR A 185 -6.65 9.68 7.74
C THR A 185 -5.67 8.70 7.09
N LEU A 186 -5.88 7.39 7.22
CA LEU A 186 -5.03 6.38 6.58
C LEU A 186 -5.03 6.52 5.05
N MET A 187 -6.18 6.76 4.43
CA MET A 187 -6.29 7.00 2.99
C MET A 187 -5.50 8.25 2.55
N ASN A 188 -5.54 9.33 3.32
CA ASN A 188 -4.76 10.54 3.03
C ASN A 188 -3.25 10.28 3.15
N ARG A 189 -2.81 9.48 4.12
CA ARG A 189 -1.41 9.07 4.26
C ARG A 189 -0.96 8.19 3.09
N GLU A 190 -1.81 7.28 2.64
CA GLU A 190 -1.56 6.45 1.45
C GLU A 190 -1.34 7.33 0.20
N GLN A 191 -2.21 8.31 -0.02
CA GLN A 191 -2.06 9.27 -1.11
C GLN A 191 -0.77 10.09 -0.98
N GLN A 192 -0.43 10.52 0.24
CA GLN A 192 0.80 11.26 0.52
C GLN A 192 2.04 10.44 0.17
N VAL A 193 2.09 9.16 0.58
CA VAL A 193 3.18 8.24 0.23
C VAL A 193 3.21 8.00 -1.27
N ARG A 194 2.06 7.79 -1.92
CA ARG A 194 2.00 7.63 -3.37
C ARG A 194 2.55 8.86 -4.11
N SER A 195 2.20 10.06 -3.69
CA SER A 195 2.75 11.29 -4.28
C SER A 195 4.25 11.40 -4.04
N TRP A 196 4.73 11.00 -2.85
CA TRP A 196 6.15 10.97 -2.53
C TRP A 196 6.97 10.01 -3.41
N LEU A 197 6.44 8.84 -3.77
CA LEU A 197 7.13 7.92 -4.70
C LEU A 197 7.37 8.52 -6.10
N ASN A 198 6.66 9.59 -6.46
CA ASN A 198 6.80 10.29 -7.74
C ASN A 198 7.59 11.61 -7.60
N THR A 199 8.27 11.85 -6.47
CA THR A 199 9.15 13.02 -6.33
C THR A 199 10.52 12.72 -6.92
N GLU A 200 11.20 13.77 -7.40
CA GLU A 200 12.51 13.66 -8.03
C GLU A 200 13.56 13.08 -7.05
N GLU A 201 13.46 13.42 -5.77
CA GLU A 201 14.33 12.91 -4.70
C GLU A 201 14.18 11.40 -4.51
N PHE A 202 12.95 10.88 -4.53
CA PHE A 202 12.72 9.44 -4.44
C PHE A 202 13.19 8.75 -5.71
N GLU A 203 12.85 9.26 -6.90
CA GLU A 203 13.24 8.67 -8.17
C GLU A 203 14.77 8.58 -8.31
N LYS A 204 15.52 9.61 -7.93
CA LYS A 204 17.00 9.61 -7.93
C LYS A 204 17.57 8.48 -7.07
N ILE A 205 17.02 8.31 -5.87
CA ILE A 205 17.46 7.29 -4.93
C ILE A 205 16.98 5.90 -5.36
N ALA A 206 15.85 5.78 -6.04
CA ALA A 206 15.25 4.51 -6.47
C ALA A 206 15.77 3.97 -7.81
N ALA A 207 16.42 4.82 -8.63
CA ALA A 207 16.83 4.55 -10.02
C ALA A 207 17.92 3.49 -10.26
#